data_AF-A0A1Q7Y5N2-F1
#
_entry.id   AF-A0A1Q7Y5N2-F1
#
_cell.length_a   1.000
_cell.length_b   1.000
_cell.length_c   1.000
_cell.angle_alpha   90.00
_cell.angle_beta   90.00
_cell.angle_gamma   90.00
#
_symmetry.space_group_name_H-M   'P 1'
#
loop_
_entity.id
_entity.type
_entity.pdbx_description
1 polymer ?
#
loop_
_entity_poly.entity_id
_entity_poly.type
_entity_poly.pdbx_seq_one_letter_code
_entity_poly.pdbx_strand_id
1 'polypeptide(L)'
;MKRARAPIAVLTADVVGSSRYSSTDRRKLDEVIRKAFAEVEHRFPDAIHTRLAFRITAGDEFQCVISDTPRVLDILTYFRAVVAASGLSPTVRLRASVGIGELTTPRRQNPYEEDGPAFVYARNGLEEITKTRSPLRATKLMTGVPEADAAADAVLCLTDFIQQSWTVAQWEAIRWSLLGLTREAIASKLKVAHQNVTKRLLAAGWPHFEVAAAFLHELIERTARTPRRVQKASAPR
;
A
#
# COMPACT_ATOMS: atom_id res chain seq x y z
N MET A 1 -23.82 4.13 -25.04
CA MET A 1 -22.39 4.08 -24.63
C MET A 1 -22.35 3.90 -23.12
N LYS A 2 -21.79 2.80 -22.59
CA LYS A 2 -21.56 2.66 -21.14
C LYS A 2 -20.50 3.70 -20.75
N ARG A 3 -20.80 4.60 -19.81
CA ARG A 3 -19.80 5.50 -19.21
C ARG A 3 -18.64 4.63 -18.72
N ALA A 4 -17.41 4.95 -19.13
CA ALA A 4 -16.23 4.33 -18.53
C ALA A 4 -16.29 4.60 -17.02
N ARG A 5 -16.27 3.54 -16.22
CA ARG A 5 -16.24 3.69 -14.75
C ARG A 5 -14.88 4.25 -14.37
N ALA A 6 -14.85 5.13 -13.36
CA ALA A 6 -13.59 5.57 -12.78
C ALA A 6 -12.81 4.33 -12.30
N PRO A 7 -11.49 4.29 -12.52
CA PRO A 7 -10.67 3.18 -12.05
C PRO A 7 -10.67 3.13 -10.53
N ILE A 8 -10.45 1.93 -10.01
CA ILE A 8 -10.23 1.65 -8.59
C ILE A 8 -8.80 1.14 -8.39
N ALA A 9 -8.33 1.19 -7.15
CA ALA A 9 -7.13 0.52 -6.71
C ALA A 9 -7.53 -0.66 -5.81
N VAL A 10 -7.04 -1.85 -6.13
CA VAL A 10 -7.13 -3.02 -5.26
C VAL A 10 -5.78 -3.22 -4.61
N LEU A 11 -5.73 -3.12 -3.28
CA LEU A 11 -4.54 -3.43 -2.50
C LEU A 11 -4.71 -4.84 -1.93
N THR A 12 -3.84 -5.77 -2.30
CA THR A 12 -3.74 -7.11 -1.71
C THR A 12 -2.41 -7.23 -0.98
N ALA A 13 -2.41 -7.74 0.25
CA ALA A 13 -1.18 -7.87 1.02
C ALA A 13 -1.19 -9.09 1.94
N ASP A 14 0.01 -9.63 2.20
CA ASP A 14 0.26 -10.73 3.13
C ASP A 14 1.30 -10.34 4.20
N VAL A 15 1.33 -11.11 5.29
CA VAL A 15 2.32 -10.96 6.35
C VAL A 15 3.54 -11.83 6.05
N VAL A 16 4.70 -11.18 5.90
CA VAL A 16 5.96 -11.87 5.61
C VAL A 16 6.38 -12.72 6.80
N GLY A 17 6.56 -14.03 6.56
CA GLY A 17 7.03 -14.96 7.57
C GLY A 17 6.01 -15.21 8.69
N SER A 18 4.72 -15.11 8.38
CA SER A 18 3.64 -15.30 9.35
C SER A 18 3.68 -16.66 10.07
N SER A 19 4.26 -17.68 9.44
CA SER A 19 4.51 -19.00 10.02
C SER A 19 5.42 -18.97 11.25
N ARG A 20 6.22 -17.91 11.44
CA ARG A 20 7.15 -17.76 12.56
C ARG A 20 6.48 -17.27 13.85
N TYR A 21 5.26 -16.76 13.78
CA TYR A 21 4.52 -16.34 14.97
C TYR A 21 3.91 -17.54 15.69
N SER A 22 4.03 -17.55 17.02
CA SER A 22 3.34 -18.51 17.88
C SER A 22 1.81 -18.41 17.71
N SER A 23 1.06 -19.42 18.15
CA SER A 23 -0.42 -19.36 18.12
C SER A 23 -0.99 -18.16 18.87
N THR A 24 -0.36 -17.77 19.99
CA THR A 24 -0.72 -16.58 20.75
C THR A 24 -0.41 -15.29 19.97
N ASP A 25 0.74 -15.22 19.31
CA ASP A 25 1.12 -14.04 18.53
C ASP A 25 0.31 -13.89 17.25
N ARG A 26 -0.19 -14.98 16.67
CA ARG A 26 -1.14 -14.93 15.54
C ARG A 26 -2.46 -14.27 15.92
N ARG A 27 -2.99 -14.51 17.12
CA ARG A 27 -4.18 -13.79 17.60
C ARG A 27 -3.92 -12.30 17.76
N LYS A 28 -2.79 -11.94 18.37
CA LYS A 28 -2.38 -10.54 18.48
C LYS A 28 -2.15 -9.89 17.12
N LEU A 29 -1.59 -10.63 16.16
CA LEU A 29 -1.41 -10.17 14.80
C LEU A 29 -2.76 -9.87 14.14
N ASP A 30 -3.76 -10.75 14.25
CA ASP A 30 -5.12 -10.48 13.77
C ASP A 30 -5.71 -9.22 14.41
N GLU A 31 -5.60 -9.06 15.73
CA GLU A 31 -6.05 -7.85 16.44
C GLU A 31 -5.35 -6.57 15.94
N VAL A 32 -4.03 -6.63 15.74
CA VAL A 32 -3.23 -5.52 15.21
C VAL A 32 -3.65 -5.15 13.79
N ILE A 33 -3.83 -6.15 12.93
CA ILE A 33 -4.25 -5.96 11.55
C ILE A 33 -5.65 -5.35 11.48
N ARG A 34 -6.61 -5.86 12.27
CA ARG A 34 -7.96 -5.28 12.38
C ARG A 34 -7.94 -3.85 12.89
N LYS A 35 -7.13 -3.56 13.91
CA LYS A 35 -6.96 -2.19 14.43
C LYS A 35 -6.38 -1.26 13.36
N ALA A 36 -5.38 -1.72 12.62
CA ALA A 36 -4.78 -0.95 11.54
C ALA A 36 -5.79 -0.66 10.41
N PHE A 37 -6.70 -1.59 10.11
CA PHE A 37 -7.81 -1.30 9.18
C PHE A 37 -8.75 -0.24 9.71
N ALA A 38 -9.19 -0.35 10.97
CA ALA A 38 -10.06 0.64 11.57
C ALA A 38 -9.42 2.04 11.58
N GLU A 39 -8.10 2.13 11.81
CA GLU A 39 -7.38 3.39 11.69
C GLU A 39 -7.34 3.91 10.26
N VAL A 40 -7.05 3.07 9.26
CA VAL A 40 -7.07 3.47 7.85
C VAL A 40 -8.45 3.98 7.44
N GLU A 41 -9.52 3.24 7.76
CA GLU A 41 -10.89 3.64 7.43
C GLU A 41 -11.28 4.96 8.11
N HIS A 42 -10.80 5.19 9.33
CA HIS A 42 -11.04 6.44 10.05
C HIS A 42 -10.25 7.63 9.47
N ARG A 43 -9.03 7.42 8.98
CA ARG A 43 -8.16 8.49 8.47
C ARG A 43 -8.35 8.79 6.99
N PHE A 44 -8.85 7.84 6.22
CA PHE A 44 -9.06 7.99 4.78
C PHE A 44 -10.50 7.64 4.35
N PRO A 45 -11.54 8.16 5.03
CA PRO A 45 -12.92 7.69 4.83
C PRO A 45 -13.42 7.88 3.39
N ASP A 46 -13.01 8.96 2.73
CA ASP A 46 -13.43 9.29 1.35
C ASP A 46 -12.65 8.51 0.28
N ALA A 47 -11.51 7.90 0.66
CA ALA A 47 -10.69 7.13 -0.25
C ALA A 47 -11.16 5.68 -0.37
N ILE A 48 -11.83 5.13 0.64
CA ILE A 48 -12.17 3.70 0.70
C ILE A 48 -13.48 3.42 -0.04
N HIS A 49 -13.41 2.60 -1.10
CA HIS A 49 -14.58 2.11 -1.83
C HIS A 49 -15.24 0.95 -1.09
N THR A 50 -14.51 -0.14 -0.88
CA THR A 50 -15.01 -1.31 -0.17
C THR A 50 -14.08 -1.57 1.01
N ARG A 51 -14.69 -1.73 2.18
CA ARG A 51 -13.99 -1.88 3.46
C ARG A 51 -12.99 -3.02 3.41
N LEU A 52 -11.94 -2.89 4.21
CA LEU A 52 -10.89 -3.88 4.30
C LEU A 52 -11.46 -5.20 4.80
N ALA A 53 -11.15 -6.28 4.08
CA ALA A 53 -11.42 -7.64 4.53
C ALA A 53 -10.13 -8.43 4.64
N PHE A 54 -10.01 -9.16 5.76
CA PHE A 54 -8.88 -10.04 6.04
C PHE A 54 -9.37 -11.48 6.11
N ARG A 55 -8.72 -12.35 5.33
CA ARG A 55 -9.01 -13.77 5.27
C ARG A 55 -7.79 -14.56 5.74
N ILE A 56 -7.77 -14.86 7.04
CA ILE A 56 -6.75 -15.73 7.64
C ILE A 56 -6.69 -17.10 6.93
N THR A 57 -7.83 -17.64 6.49
CA THR A 57 -7.93 -18.97 5.86
C THR A 57 -7.23 -19.07 4.49
N ALA A 58 -6.84 -17.95 3.88
CA ALA A 58 -6.13 -17.89 2.60
C ALA A 58 -4.64 -17.49 2.76
N GLY A 59 -4.06 -17.64 3.95
CA GLY A 59 -2.62 -17.40 4.16
C GLY A 59 -2.25 -15.99 4.62
N ASP A 60 -2.95 -15.49 5.64
CA ASP A 60 -2.73 -14.14 6.21
C ASP A 60 -2.82 -13.00 5.16
N GLU A 61 -3.65 -13.19 4.14
CA GLU A 61 -3.93 -12.21 3.09
C GLU A 61 -5.10 -11.29 3.48
N PHE A 62 -4.96 -9.99 3.20
CA PHE A 62 -6.05 -9.02 3.23
C PHE A 62 -6.15 -8.22 1.94
N GLN A 63 -7.36 -7.72 1.69
CA GLN A 63 -7.69 -6.90 0.53
C GLN A 63 -8.44 -5.62 0.91
N CYS A 64 -8.14 -4.54 0.21
CA CYS A 64 -8.84 -3.24 0.26
C CYS A 64 -9.19 -2.76 -1.14
N VAL A 65 -10.34 -2.13 -1.31
CA VAL A 65 -10.71 -1.44 -2.56
C VAL A 65 -10.80 0.04 -2.29
N ILE A 66 -10.03 0.81 -3.04
CA ILE A 66 -9.81 2.24 -2.85
C ILE A 66 -10.28 2.96 -4.11
N SER A 67 -11.20 3.92 -3.94
CA SER A 67 -11.72 4.76 -5.01
C SER A 67 -10.80 5.94 -5.32
N ASP A 68 -10.09 6.47 -4.33
CA ASP A 68 -9.06 7.50 -4.52
C ASP A 68 -7.73 6.83 -4.86
N THR A 69 -7.61 6.38 -6.12
CA THR A 69 -6.49 5.53 -6.55
C THR A 69 -5.10 6.11 -6.29
N PRO A 70 -4.85 7.42 -6.43
CA PRO A 70 -3.52 7.99 -6.14
C PRO A 70 -3.10 7.86 -4.67
N ARG A 71 -4.05 7.79 -3.73
CA ARG A 71 -3.77 7.65 -2.28
C ARG A 71 -3.40 6.23 -1.83
N VAL A 72 -3.50 5.22 -2.70
CA VAL A 72 -3.31 3.82 -2.31
C VAL A 72 -1.95 3.54 -1.65
N LEU A 73 -0.88 4.20 -2.11
CA LEU A 73 0.47 4.01 -1.56
C LEU A 73 0.66 4.74 -0.22
N ASP A 74 -0.02 5.86 -0.02
CA ASP A 74 -0.06 6.56 1.28
C ASP A 74 -0.79 5.70 2.31
N ILE A 75 -1.93 5.12 1.91
CA ILE A 75 -2.72 4.19 2.73
C ILE A 75 -1.88 2.97 3.09
N LEU A 76 -1.18 2.36 2.13
CA LEU A 76 -0.28 1.23 2.39
C LEU A 76 0.86 1.61 3.33
N THR A 77 1.49 2.79 3.14
CA THR A 77 2.59 3.25 3.99
C THR A 77 2.11 3.54 5.41
N TYR A 78 0.93 4.17 5.57
CA TYR A 78 0.29 4.37 6.87
C TYR A 78 -0.02 3.04 7.55
N PHE A 79 -0.60 2.09 6.80
CA PHE A 79 -0.92 0.76 7.32
C PHE A 79 0.34 0.02 7.81
N ARG A 80 1.42 0.03 7.00
CA ARG A 80 2.75 -0.49 7.39
C ARG A 80 3.24 0.14 8.69
N ALA A 81 3.08 1.45 8.85
CA ALA A 81 3.51 2.15 10.05
C ALA A 81 2.73 1.73 11.30
N VAL A 82 1.40 1.55 11.19
CA VAL A 82 0.57 1.11 12.31
C VAL A 82 0.95 -0.31 12.74
N VAL A 83 1.12 -1.24 11.80
CA VAL A 83 1.48 -2.62 12.14
C VAL A 83 2.91 -2.74 12.65
N ALA A 84 3.84 -1.93 12.13
CA ALA A 84 5.22 -1.90 12.62
C ALA A 84 5.31 -1.35 14.06
N ALA A 85 4.45 -0.40 14.42
CA ALA A 85 4.35 0.18 15.76
C ALA A 85 3.45 -0.62 16.73
N SER A 86 3.09 -1.86 16.38
CA SER A 86 2.20 -2.70 17.20
C SER A 86 2.82 -3.27 18.48
N GLY A 87 4.15 -3.27 18.58
CA GLY A 87 4.89 -3.89 19.69
C GLY A 87 5.06 -5.41 19.56
N LEU A 88 4.66 -6.01 18.43
CA LEU A 88 4.96 -7.42 18.14
C LEU A 88 6.45 -7.61 17.82
N SER A 89 6.99 -8.75 18.24
CA SER A 89 8.37 -9.18 17.96
C SER A 89 8.35 -10.55 17.28
N PRO A 90 8.96 -10.70 16.09
CA PRO A 90 9.61 -9.65 15.29
C PRO A 90 8.62 -8.59 14.79
N THR A 91 9.13 -7.41 14.42
CA THR A 91 8.31 -6.35 13.81
C THR A 91 7.57 -6.88 12.58
N VAL A 92 6.26 -6.65 12.54
CA VAL A 92 5.41 -7.10 11.43
C VAL A 92 5.86 -6.43 10.13
N ARG A 93 6.12 -7.25 9.11
CA ARG A 93 6.43 -6.79 7.75
C ARG A 93 5.42 -7.33 6.77
N LEU A 94 5.09 -6.50 5.79
CA LEU A 94 4.05 -6.79 4.80
C LEU A 94 4.65 -6.85 3.42
N ARG A 95 4.16 -7.80 2.63
CA ARG A 95 4.27 -7.80 1.18
C ARG A 95 2.94 -7.33 0.62
N ALA A 96 2.96 -6.44 -0.37
CA ALA A 96 1.76 -5.86 -0.91
C ALA A 96 1.84 -5.69 -2.42
N SER A 97 0.71 -5.84 -3.09
CA SER A 97 0.55 -5.46 -4.48
C SER A 97 -0.70 -4.62 -4.67
N VAL A 98 -0.58 -3.63 -5.54
CA VAL A 98 -1.64 -2.72 -5.92
C VAL A 98 -1.96 -2.93 -7.40
N GLY A 99 -3.23 -3.23 -7.69
CA GLY A 99 -3.76 -3.26 -9.04
C GLY A 99 -4.63 -2.03 -9.31
N ILE A 100 -4.31 -1.26 -10.36
CA ILE A 100 -5.11 -0.13 -10.81
C ILE A 100 -5.89 -0.54 -12.05
N GLY A 101 -7.22 -0.43 -12.03
CA GLY A 101 -8.04 -0.84 -13.16
C GLY A 101 -9.53 -0.69 -12.91
N GLU A 102 -10.33 -1.22 -13.83
CA GLU A 102 -11.79 -1.15 -13.73
C GLU A 102 -12.35 -2.17 -12.71
N LEU A 103 -13.45 -1.79 -12.06
CA LEU A 103 -14.34 -2.69 -11.30
C LEU A 103 -15.49 -3.14 -12.22
N THR A 104 -15.62 -4.45 -12.45
CA THR A 104 -16.65 -5.02 -13.35
C THR A 104 -17.92 -5.44 -12.61
N THR A 105 -17.85 -5.61 -11.29
CA THR A 105 -19.01 -5.89 -10.42
C THR A 105 -19.62 -4.60 -9.84
N PRO A 106 -20.85 -4.65 -9.31
CA PRO A 106 -21.33 -3.63 -8.38
C PRO A 106 -20.54 -3.69 -7.06
N ARG A 107 -20.51 -2.58 -6.32
CA ARG A 107 -19.96 -2.52 -4.95
C ARG A 107 -20.63 -3.58 -4.07
N ARG A 108 -19.83 -4.32 -3.31
CA ARG A 108 -20.25 -5.32 -2.33
C ARG A 108 -19.85 -4.91 -0.92
N GLN A 109 -20.19 -5.73 0.06
CA GLN A 109 -19.74 -5.55 1.44
C GLN A 109 -18.33 -6.08 1.67
N ASN A 110 -17.90 -7.02 0.83
CA ASN A 110 -16.63 -7.73 0.96
C ASN A 110 -15.86 -7.65 -0.38
N PRO A 111 -14.60 -7.19 -0.40
CA PRO A 111 -13.81 -7.10 -1.62
C PRO A 111 -13.60 -8.47 -2.30
N TYR A 112 -13.66 -9.58 -1.56
CA TYR A 112 -13.58 -10.93 -2.12
C TYR A 112 -14.82 -11.34 -2.94
N GLU A 113 -15.86 -10.51 -2.97
CA GLU A 113 -17.07 -10.68 -3.81
C GLU A 113 -17.09 -9.72 -5.01
N GLU A 114 -16.02 -8.94 -5.17
CA GLU A 114 -15.84 -8.00 -6.28
C GLU A 114 -14.82 -8.55 -7.28
N ASP A 115 -14.89 -8.05 -8.52
CA ASP A 115 -14.01 -8.50 -9.60
C ASP A 115 -13.75 -7.38 -10.61
N GLY A 116 -12.70 -7.54 -11.39
CA GLY A 116 -12.30 -6.67 -12.49
C GLY A 116 -10.79 -6.68 -12.73
N PRO A 117 -10.31 -6.00 -13.79
CA PRO A 117 -8.89 -5.89 -14.09
C PRO A 117 -8.01 -5.49 -12.89
N ALA A 118 -8.50 -4.59 -12.02
CA ALA A 118 -7.77 -4.18 -10.82
C ALA A 118 -7.44 -5.37 -9.88
N PHE A 119 -8.38 -6.30 -9.67
CA PHE A 119 -8.17 -7.49 -8.84
C PHE A 119 -7.16 -8.44 -9.48
N VAL A 120 -7.25 -8.65 -10.79
CA VAL A 120 -6.31 -9.49 -11.53
C VAL A 120 -4.89 -8.93 -11.43
N TYR A 121 -4.72 -7.62 -11.58
CA TYR A 121 -3.42 -6.95 -11.47
C TYR A 121 -2.83 -7.04 -10.06
N ALA A 122 -3.63 -6.81 -9.02
CA ALA A 122 -3.18 -6.93 -7.64
C ALA A 122 -2.72 -8.36 -7.31
N ARG A 123 -3.46 -9.38 -7.76
CA ARG A 123 -3.08 -10.78 -7.56
C ARG A 123 -1.78 -11.12 -8.30
N ASN A 124 -1.69 -10.76 -9.58
CA ASN A 124 -0.50 -11.04 -10.40
C ASN A 124 0.76 -10.41 -9.79
N GLY A 125 0.67 -9.16 -9.32
CA GLY A 125 1.82 -8.48 -8.70
C GLY A 125 2.24 -9.12 -7.37
N LEU A 126 1.30 -9.62 -6.56
CA LEU A 126 1.63 -10.34 -5.33
C LEU A 126 2.34 -11.68 -5.62
N GLU A 127 1.88 -12.40 -6.65
CA GLU A 127 2.55 -13.60 -7.13
C GLU A 127 3.97 -13.31 -7.64
N GLU A 128 4.16 -12.24 -8.41
CA GLU A 128 5.47 -11.81 -8.92
C GLU A 128 6.46 -11.51 -7.78
N ILE A 129 6.03 -10.74 -6.75
CA ILE A 129 6.90 -10.47 -5.60
C ILE A 129 7.28 -11.76 -4.87
N THR A 130 6.33 -12.69 -4.73
CA THR A 130 6.56 -13.95 -4.02
C THR A 130 7.57 -14.86 -4.72
N LYS A 131 7.58 -14.85 -6.06
CA LYS A 131 8.54 -15.58 -6.89
C LYS A 131 9.90 -14.89 -6.98
N THR A 132 9.95 -13.58 -6.79
CA THR A 132 11.19 -12.79 -6.87
C THR A 132 12.05 -12.97 -5.63
N ARG A 133 13.34 -13.25 -5.81
CA ARG A 133 14.33 -13.42 -4.71
C ARG A 133 15.27 -12.24 -4.57
N SER A 134 15.69 -11.64 -5.68
CA SER A 134 16.59 -10.49 -5.71
C SER A 134 16.30 -9.64 -6.96
N PRO A 135 16.30 -8.29 -6.86
CA PRO A 135 16.43 -7.52 -5.62
C PRO A 135 15.23 -7.74 -4.70
N LEU A 136 15.34 -7.40 -3.41
CA LEU A 136 14.21 -7.51 -2.49
C LEU A 136 13.05 -6.64 -2.99
N ARG A 137 11.84 -7.20 -3.00
CA ARG A 137 10.59 -6.51 -3.31
C ARG A 137 9.60 -6.75 -2.17
N ALA A 138 8.96 -5.69 -1.74
CA ALA A 138 7.85 -5.71 -0.78
C ALA A 138 6.58 -5.07 -1.38
N THR A 139 6.71 -4.31 -2.46
CA THR A 139 5.60 -3.60 -3.11
C THR A 139 5.63 -3.78 -4.62
N LYS A 140 4.46 -4.00 -5.23
CA LYS A 140 4.25 -3.99 -6.69
C LYS A 140 3.06 -3.11 -7.03
N LEU A 141 3.16 -2.36 -8.12
CA LEU A 141 2.04 -1.67 -8.73
C LEU A 141 1.87 -2.21 -10.15
N MET A 142 0.63 -2.55 -10.51
CA MET A 142 0.29 -3.02 -11.85
C MET A 142 -0.96 -2.30 -12.34
N THR A 143 -0.88 -1.78 -13.55
CA THR A 143 -1.92 -0.95 -14.18
C THR A 143 -2.36 -1.50 -15.54
N GLY A 144 -1.59 -2.45 -16.09
CA GLY A 144 -1.77 -2.95 -17.45
C GLY A 144 -1.19 -2.04 -18.52
N VAL A 145 -0.49 -0.96 -18.14
CA VAL A 145 0.31 -0.12 -19.03
C VAL A 145 1.78 -0.45 -18.79
N PRO A 146 2.46 -1.19 -19.69
CA PRO A 146 3.80 -1.71 -19.46
C PRO A 146 4.83 -0.64 -19.05
N GLU A 147 4.78 0.54 -19.66
CA GLU A 147 5.71 1.64 -19.38
C GLU A 147 5.49 2.20 -17.96
N ALA A 148 4.23 2.34 -17.54
CA ALA A 148 3.89 2.80 -16.19
C ALA A 148 4.26 1.75 -15.14
N ASP A 149 4.00 0.47 -15.43
CA ASP A 149 4.32 -0.65 -14.54
C ASP A 149 5.84 -0.79 -14.35
N ALA A 150 6.62 -0.62 -15.42
CA ALA A 150 8.09 -0.64 -15.36
C ALA A 150 8.66 0.55 -14.56
N ALA A 151 8.15 1.75 -14.81
CA ALA A 151 8.56 2.94 -14.06
C ALA A 151 8.21 2.81 -12.56
N ALA A 152 7.01 2.30 -12.26
CA ALA A 152 6.58 2.06 -10.89
C ALA A 152 7.44 0.99 -10.20
N ASP A 153 7.77 -0.13 -10.86
CA ASP A 153 8.63 -1.16 -10.26
C ASP A 153 10.02 -0.63 -9.90
N ALA A 154 10.62 0.18 -10.78
CA ALA A 154 11.93 0.78 -10.52
C ALA A 154 11.92 1.70 -9.29
N VAL A 155 10.90 2.56 -9.17
CA VAL A 155 10.76 3.47 -8.02
C VAL A 155 10.43 2.69 -6.75
N LEU A 156 9.50 1.73 -6.84
CA LEU A 156 9.09 0.90 -5.70
C LEU A 156 10.24 0.05 -5.16
N CYS A 157 11.11 -0.46 -6.03
CA CYS A 157 12.35 -1.14 -5.64
C CYS A 157 13.20 -0.27 -4.69
N LEU A 158 13.38 1.00 -5.03
CA LEU A 158 14.17 1.94 -4.23
C LEU A 158 13.44 2.30 -2.93
N THR A 159 12.14 2.55 -2.98
CA THR A 159 11.37 2.87 -1.77
C THR A 159 11.30 1.69 -0.81
N ASP A 160 11.17 0.46 -1.30
CA ASP A 160 11.20 -0.75 -0.48
C ASP A 160 12.57 -0.91 0.22
N PHE A 161 13.66 -0.62 -0.51
CA PHE A 161 15.01 -0.64 0.06
C PHE A 161 15.21 0.41 1.15
N ILE A 162 14.59 1.58 1.05
CA ILE A 162 14.59 2.60 2.11
C ILE A 162 13.75 2.11 3.30
N GLN A 163 12.52 1.68 3.05
CA GLN A 163 11.54 1.29 4.07
C GLN A 163 11.97 0.09 4.92
N GLN A 164 12.72 -0.87 4.36
CA GLN A 164 13.15 -2.05 5.13
C GLN A 164 14.07 -1.70 6.32
N SER A 165 14.71 -0.51 6.28
CA SER A 165 15.63 -0.03 7.31
C SER A 165 14.94 0.80 8.41
N TRP A 166 13.66 1.12 8.23
CA TRP A 166 12.94 1.98 9.17
C TRP A 166 12.69 1.29 10.50
N THR A 167 13.14 1.94 11.56
CA THR A 167 12.84 1.61 12.95
C THR A 167 11.40 1.95 13.30
N VAL A 168 10.87 1.34 14.37
CA VAL A 168 9.53 1.66 14.91
C VAL A 168 9.36 3.16 15.16
N ALA A 169 10.36 3.80 15.78
CA ALA A 169 10.34 5.23 16.08
C ALA A 169 10.25 6.12 14.82
N GLN A 170 10.82 5.67 13.70
CA GLN A 170 10.74 6.34 12.41
C GLN A 170 9.37 6.14 11.77
N TRP A 171 8.84 4.91 11.75
CA TRP A 171 7.48 4.62 11.31
C TRP A 171 6.44 5.47 12.05
N GLU A 172 6.59 5.65 13.36
CA GLU A 172 5.70 6.48 14.16
C GLU A 172 5.73 7.97 13.78
N ALA A 173 6.89 8.52 13.43
CA ALA A 173 6.98 9.90 12.95
C ALA A 173 6.37 10.03 11.55
N ILE A 174 6.65 9.06 10.68
CA ILE A 174 6.21 9.02 9.28
C ILE A 174 4.69 8.95 9.17
N ARG A 175 4.01 8.09 9.94
CA ARG A 175 2.53 7.98 9.85
C ARG A 175 1.81 9.28 10.16
N TRP A 176 2.39 10.12 11.03
CA TRP A 176 1.80 11.41 11.36
C TRP A 176 2.17 12.48 10.33
N SER A 177 3.40 12.43 9.79
CA SER A 177 3.82 13.28 8.66
C SER A 177 2.94 13.04 7.43
N LEU A 178 2.62 11.78 7.12
CA LEU A 178 1.70 11.39 6.04
C LEU A 178 0.30 12.00 6.17
N LEU A 179 -0.14 12.28 7.40
CA LEU A 179 -1.42 12.93 7.67
C LEU A 179 -1.31 14.46 7.75
N GLY A 180 -0.18 15.03 7.33
CA GLY A 180 0.04 16.47 7.27
C GLY A 180 0.28 17.15 8.63
N LEU A 181 0.57 16.39 9.69
CA LEU A 181 0.90 17.01 10.98
C LEU A 181 2.25 17.73 10.90
N THR A 182 2.32 18.91 11.53
CA THR A 182 3.60 19.61 11.70
C THR A 182 4.52 18.85 12.64
N ARG A 183 5.82 19.12 12.56
CA ARG A 183 6.82 18.47 13.43
C ARG A 183 6.55 18.72 14.91
N GLU A 184 6.02 19.90 15.27
CA GLU A 184 5.61 20.25 16.62
C GLU A 184 4.43 19.39 17.09
N ALA A 185 3.40 19.25 16.24
CA ALA A 185 2.26 18.40 16.55
C ALA A 185 2.66 16.92 16.71
N ILE A 186 3.59 16.44 15.86
CA ILE A 186 4.16 15.09 15.98
C ILE A 186 4.93 14.94 17.29
N ALA A 187 5.74 15.93 17.66
CA ALA A 187 6.54 15.92 18.88
C ALA A 187 5.65 15.82 20.13
N SER A 188 4.59 16.63 20.20
CA SER A 188 3.58 16.56 21.26
C SER A 188 2.89 15.19 21.31
N LYS A 189 2.52 14.65 20.14
CA LYS A 189 1.81 13.37 20.03
C LYS A 189 2.68 12.18 20.45
N LEU A 190 3.95 12.20 20.11
CA LEU A 190 4.93 11.15 20.45
C LEU A 190 5.60 11.40 21.80
N LYS A 191 5.33 12.52 22.47
CA LYS A 191 5.95 12.93 23.75
C LYS A 191 7.49 12.95 23.66
N VAL A 192 8.01 13.52 22.58
CA VAL A 192 9.46 13.69 22.34
C VAL A 192 9.80 15.13 22.01
N ALA A 193 11.08 15.50 22.10
CA ALA A 193 11.54 16.80 21.65
C ALA A 193 11.34 16.98 20.13
N HIS A 194 11.01 18.21 19.70
CA HIS A 194 10.87 18.57 18.28
C HIS A 194 12.06 18.13 17.42
N GLN A 195 13.29 18.37 17.90
CA GLN A 195 14.51 17.96 17.21
C GLN A 195 14.61 16.43 16.99
N ASN A 196 13.99 15.63 17.86
CA ASN A 196 13.98 14.17 17.70
C ASN A 196 13.05 13.73 16.57
N VAL A 197 11.96 14.45 16.32
CA VAL A 197 11.09 14.19 15.15
C VAL A 197 11.87 14.45 13.86
N THR A 198 12.54 15.61 13.75
CA THR A 198 13.37 15.95 12.59
C THR A 198 14.47 14.90 12.36
N LYS A 199 15.19 14.50 13.41
CA LYS A 199 16.22 13.45 13.33
C LYS A 199 15.65 12.13 12.83
N ARG A 200 14.48 11.70 13.33
CA ARG A 200 13.80 10.47 12.87
C ARG A 200 13.47 10.54 11.38
N LEU A 201 12.83 11.61 10.91
CA LEU A 201 12.43 11.76 9.51
C LEU A 201 13.65 11.82 8.57
N LEU A 202 14.69 12.56 8.94
CA LEU A 202 15.93 12.63 8.14
C LEU A 202 16.67 11.30 8.10
N ALA A 203 16.82 10.62 9.24
CA ALA A 203 17.47 9.31 9.30
C ALA A 203 16.68 8.22 8.56
N ALA A 204 15.37 8.39 8.39
CA ALA A 204 14.54 7.53 7.58
C ALA A 204 14.65 7.85 6.07
N GLY A 205 15.32 8.93 5.68
CA GLY A 205 15.34 9.40 4.30
C GLY A 205 13.98 9.94 3.83
N TRP A 206 13.10 10.33 4.76
CA TRP A 206 11.71 10.71 4.45
C TRP A 206 11.56 11.77 3.35
N PRO A 207 12.35 12.86 3.31
CA PRO A 207 12.25 13.84 2.22
C PRO A 207 12.52 13.27 0.83
N HIS A 208 13.39 12.24 0.72
CA HIS A 208 13.68 11.57 -0.55
C HIS A 208 12.56 10.59 -0.92
N PHE A 209 12.00 9.93 0.08
CA PHE A 209 10.83 9.07 -0.09
C PHE A 209 9.62 9.87 -0.61
N GLU A 210 9.41 11.09 -0.11
CA GLU A 210 8.30 11.97 -0.56
C GLU A 210 8.39 12.32 -2.05
N VAL A 211 9.59 12.50 -2.60
CA VAL A 211 9.79 12.71 -4.04
C VAL A 211 9.33 11.48 -4.85
N ALA A 212 9.72 10.28 -4.40
CA ALA A 212 9.30 9.03 -5.04
C ALA A 212 7.77 8.81 -4.92
N ALA A 213 7.20 9.10 -3.76
CA ALA A 213 5.76 9.01 -3.53
C ALA A 213 4.97 9.97 -4.43
N ALA A 214 5.43 11.22 -4.58
CA ALA A 214 4.82 12.20 -5.48
C ALA A 214 4.86 11.74 -6.95
N PHE A 215 5.99 11.18 -7.40
CA PHE A 215 6.08 10.61 -8.74
C PHE A 215 5.07 9.47 -8.96
N LEU A 216 4.97 8.54 -8.01
CA LEU A 216 4.03 7.42 -8.11
C LEU A 216 2.57 7.88 -8.07
N HIS A 217 2.26 8.89 -7.26
CA HIS A 217 0.94 9.52 -7.21
C HIS A 217 0.54 10.08 -8.59
N GLU A 218 1.41 10.90 -9.20
CA GLU A 218 1.18 11.43 -10.55
C GLU A 218 1.07 10.33 -11.61
N LEU A 219 1.90 9.30 -11.52
CA LEU A 219 1.89 8.16 -12.44
C LEU A 219 0.54 7.42 -12.37
N ILE A 220 0.02 7.16 -11.17
CA ILE A 220 -1.30 6.53 -10.98
C ILE A 220 -2.41 7.41 -11.58
N GLU A 221 -2.39 8.72 -11.30
CA GLU A 221 -3.39 9.64 -11.87
C GLU A 221 -3.37 9.70 -13.40
N ARG A 222 -2.19 9.71 -14.02
CA ARG A 222 -2.05 9.75 -15.49
C ARG A 222 -2.57 8.46 -16.13
N THR A 223 -2.26 7.32 -15.53
CA THR A 223 -2.73 6.01 -16.01
C THR A 223 -4.23 5.86 -15.84
N ALA A 224 -4.80 6.36 -14.75
CA ALA A 224 -6.24 6.39 -14.52
C ALA A 224 -7.01 7.22 -15.58
N ARG A 225 -6.38 8.23 -16.16
CA ARG A 225 -6.96 9.13 -17.16
C ARG A 225 -6.77 8.67 -18.62
N THR A 226 -5.91 7.68 -18.88
CA THR A 226 -5.58 7.25 -20.26
C THR A 226 -6.50 6.11 -20.71
N PRO A 227 -7.47 6.33 -21.62
CA PRO A 227 -8.33 5.26 -22.09
C PRO A 227 -7.53 4.26 -22.95
N ARG A 228 -7.78 2.96 -22.77
CA ARG A 228 -7.20 1.79 -23.49
C ARG A 228 -7.23 1.85 -25.03
N ARG A 229 -7.79 2.89 -25.66
CA ARG A 229 -7.97 2.97 -27.13
C ARG A 229 -6.68 3.22 -27.93
N VAL A 230 -5.56 3.59 -27.31
CA VAL A 230 -4.31 3.87 -28.05
C VAL A 230 -3.40 2.65 -28.20
N GLN A 231 -3.62 1.56 -27.45
CA GLN A 231 -2.71 0.38 -27.47
C GLN A 231 -2.94 -0.62 -28.62
N LYS A 232 -3.86 -0.37 -29.56
CA LYS A 232 -4.08 -1.26 -30.73
C LYS A 232 -3.42 -0.80 -32.04
N ALA A 233 -2.62 0.26 -32.03
CA ALA A 233 -2.02 0.81 -33.24
C ALA A 233 -0.50 0.59 -33.31
N SER A 234 -0.03 -0.66 -33.16
CA SER A 234 1.31 -1.07 -33.59
C SER A 234 1.48 -2.59 -33.50
N ALA A 235 0.82 -3.32 -34.39
CA ALA A 235 1.34 -4.62 -34.83
C ALA A 235 2.00 -4.38 -36.20
N PRO A 236 3.32 -4.57 -36.36
CA PRO A 236 3.92 -4.56 -37.68
C PRO A 236 3.43 -5.78 -38.47
N ARG A 237 3.11 -5.55 -39.75
CA ARG A 237 2.74 -6.57 -40.74
C ARG A 237 3.91 -7.50 -41.04
#